data_AF-A0A0A3XEV7-F1
#
_entry.id   AF-A0A0A3XEV7-F1
#
_cell.length_a   1.000
_cell.length_b   1.000
_cell.length_c   1.000
_cell.angle_alpha   90.00
_cell.angle_beta   90.00
_cell.angle_gamma   90.00
#
_symmetry.space_group_name_H-M   'P 1'
#
loop_
_entity.id
_entity.type
_entity.pdbx_description
1 polymer ?
#
loop_
_entity_poly.entity_id
_entity_poly.type
_entity_poly.pdbx_seq_one_letter_code
_entity_poly.pdbx_strand_id
1 'polypeptide(L)'
;MVFGTIAGAPTAGAAKTKKSHDEAQHIDRGLINYDRLTKALIKRGVIDEDATAEEIDEAIYDFLAERNVPHGIDTASKFGKKAFKNQQVAVQKAVNKVTKLKDGSSSIKAKTRTHTDNIVVALVEFPDREHNKVPKMSDTLWTENFNREHYQNMLFNQKGYTTPEGTPMTTMAEFYL
;
A
#
# COMPACT_ATOMS: atom_id res chain seq x y z
N MET A 1 -56.85 48.86 12.95
CA MET A 1 -55.89 47.85 13.45
C MET A 1 -55.58 46.90 12.31
N VAL A 2 -54.46 47.09 11.61
CA VAL A 2 -54.02 46.23 10.51
C VAL A 2 -52.76 45.54 10.99
N PHE A 3 -52.85 44.23 11.29
CA PHE A 3 -51.72 43.40 11.67
C PHE A 3 -51.07 42.88 10.39
N GLY A 4 -49.86 43.37 10.09
CA GLY A 4 -49.01 42.84 9.03
C GLY A 4 -48.21 41.64 9.55
N THR A 5 -48.33 40.50 8.88
CA THR A 5 -47.53 39.30 9.14
C THR A 5 -46.27 39.36 8.28
N ILE A 6 -45.10 39.46 8.92
CA ILE A 6 -43.81 39.27 8.24
C ILE A 6 -43.54 37.77 8.20
N ALA A 7 -43.60 37.17 7.00
CA ALA A 7 -43.13 35.82 6.76
C ALA A 7 -41.60 35.81 6.76
N GLY A 8 -40.98 35.32 7.83
CA GLY A 8 -39.56 34.98 7.85
C GLY A 8 -39.34 33.64 7.16
N ALA A 9 -38.70 33.64 5.98
CA ALA A 9 -38.22 32.43 5.37
C ALA A 9 -37.05 31.85 6.19
N PRO A 10 -37.00 30.54 6.49
CA PRO A 10 -35.81 29.95 7.07
C PRO A 10 -34.71 29.98 6.02
N THR A 11 -33.62 30.67 6.32
CA THR A 11 -32.37 30.57 5.58
C THR A 11 -31.88 29.13 5.68
N ALA A 12 -32.12 28.35 4.63
CA ALA A 12 -31.47 27.07 4.44
C ALA A 12 -29.97 27.36 4.28
N GLY A 13 -29.23 27.25 5.38
CA GLY A 13 -27.78 27.18 5.35
C GLY A 13 -27.40 26.00 4.46
N ALA A 14 -26.74 26.28 3.35
CA ALA A 14 -26.09 25.27 2.54
C ALA A 14 -25.04 24.58 3.41
N ALA A 15 -25.42 23.48 4.07
CA ALA A 15 -24.48 22.55 4.64
C ALA A 15 -23.67 22.00 3.47
N LYS A 16 -22.44 22.48 3.32
CA LYS A 16 -21.45 21.85 2.45
C LYS A 16 -21.41 20.39 2.86
N THR A 17 -21.88 19.52 1.98
CA THR A 17 -21.70 18.08 2.11
C THR A 17 -20.21 17.83 2.27
N LYS A 18 -19.77 17.48 3.49
CA LYS A 18 -18.45 16.87 3.69
C LYS A 18 -18.46 15.63 2.81
N LYS A 19 -17.75 15.68 1.68
CA LYS A 19 -17.43 14.48 0.91
C LYS A 19 -16.82 13.48 1.90
N SER A 20 -17.38 12.29 1.98
CA SER A 20 -16.79 11.22 2.78
C SER A 20 -15.34 11.02 2.30
N HIS A 21 -14.39 11.14 3.22
CA HIS A 21 -12.96 11.03 2.94
C HIS A 21 -12.56 9.68 2.30
N ASP A 22 -13.43 8.66 2.34
CA ASP A 22 -13.18 7.31 1.84
C ASP A 22 -13.25 7.16 0.30
N GLU A 23 -13.91 8.07 -0.41
CA GLU A 23 -14.22 7.86 -1.84
C GLU A 23 -13.09 8.29 -2.80
N ALA A 24 -12.06 8.99 -2.31
CA ALA A 24 -11.06 9.66 -3.14
C ALA A 24 -9.61 9.12 -2.98
N GLN A 25 -9.36 8.15 -2.11
CA GLN A 25 -7.99 7.69 -1.86
C GLN A 25 -7.64 6.42 -2.63
N HIS A 26 -6.68 6.53 -3.55
CA HIS A 26 -6.07 5.40 -4.25
C HIS A 26 -5.09 4.59 -3.38
N ILE A 27 -4.95 4.96 -2.11
CA ILE A 27 -4.00 4.38 -1.16
C ILE A 27 -4.78 3.88 0.06
N ASP A 28 -4.63 2.60 0.39
CA ASP A 28 -5.20 2.01 1.60
C ASP A 28 -4.44 2.53 2.83
N ARG A 29 -5.13 3.32 3.66
CA ARG A 29 -4.58 3.93 4.89
C ARG A 29 -4.12 2.88 5.90
N GLY A 30 -4.74 1.70 5.92
CA GLY A 30 -4.39 0.61 6.84
C GLY A 30 -3.02 -0.01 6.56
N LEU A 31 -2.45 0.24 5.38
CA LEU A 31 -1.11 -0.23 4.99
C LEU A 31 -0.02 0.82 5.27
N ILE A 32 -0.39 2.04 5.64
CA ILE A 32 0.56 3.13 5.82
C ILE A 32 1.06 3.12 7.27
N ASN A 33 2.38 3.23 7.45
CA ASN A 33 2.95 3.52 8.76
C ASN A 33 2.74 5.02 9.07
N TYR A 34 1.62 5.32 9.72
CA TYR A 34 1.17 6.67 10.02
C TYR A 34 2.21 7.45 10.84
N ASP A 35 2.65 6.92 11.98
CA ASP A 35 3.64 7.56 12.86
C ASP A 35 4.93 7.94 12.14
N ARG A 36 5.44 7.04 11.29
CA ARG A 36 6.67 7.28 10.54
C ARG A 36 6.46 8.35 9.47
N LEU A 37 5.32 8.33 8.79
CA LEU A 37 4.97 9.36 7.82
C LEU A 37 4.86 10.73 8.51
N THR A 38 4.13 10.81 9.63
CA THR A 38 4.01 12.04 10.45
C THR A 38 5.37 12.59 10.83
N LYS A 39 6.23 11.76 11.46
CA LYS A 39 7.58 12.17 11.88
C LYS A 39 8.43 12.64 10.69
N ALA A 40 8.30 11.99 9.54
CA ALA A 40 9.03 12.38 8.35
C ALA A 40 8.53 13.71 7.75
N LEU A 41 7.22 13.97 7.80
CA LEU A 41 6.62 15.21 7.30
C LEU A 41 6.94 16.40 8.22
N ILE A 42 6.88 16.21 9.54
CA ILE A 42 7.32 17.22 10.53
C ILE A 42 8.80 17.55 10.31
N LYS A 43 9.67 16.54 10.23
CA LYS A 43 11.11 16.75 9.98
C LYS A 43 11.41 17.47 8.67
N ARG A 44 10.53 17.37 7.67
CA ARG A 44 10.64 18.06 6.38
C ARG A 44 10.10 19.49 6.43
N GLY A 45 9.46 19.90 7.53
CA GLY A 45 8.76 21.18 7.66
C GLY A 45 7.47 21.24 6.85
N VAL A 46 6.86 20.08 6.54
CA VAL A 46 5.56 20.02 5.84
C VAL A 46 4.40 20.12 6.83
N ILE A 47 4.61 19.64 8.06
CA ILE A 47 3.67 19.74 9.18
C ILE A 47 4.42 20.47 10.31
N ASP A 48 3.76 21.42 10.96
CA ASP A 48 4.35 22.12 12.10
C ASP A 48 4.57 21.18 13.30
N GLU A 49 5.62 21.43 14.09
CA GLU A 49 5.97 20.59 15.24
C GLU A 49 4.91 20.63 16.36
N ASP A 50 4.15 21.72 16.43
CA ASP A 50 3.08 21.98 17.40
C ASP A 50 1.67 21.73 16.83
N ALA A 51 1.57 21.16 15.62
CA ALA A 51 0.30 20.82 15.00
C ALA A 51 -0.54 19.89 15.90
N THR A 52 -1.84 20.18 15.97
CA THR A 52 -2.83 19.35 16.66
C THR A 52 -3.01 18.01 15.96
N ALA A 53 -3.61 17.04 16.65
CA ALA A 53 -3.87 15.72 16.09
C ALA A 53 -4.76 15.78 14.84
N GLU A 54 -5.73 16.68 14.84
CA GLU A 54 -6.63 16.94 13.71
C GLU A 54 -5.88 17.55 12.52
N GLU A 55 -5.00 18.52 12.76
CA GLU A 55 -4.18 19.15 11.71
C GLU A 55 -3.19 18.15 11.09
N ILE A 56 -2.64 17.23 11.90
CA ILE A 56 -1.79 16.13 11.40
C ILE A 56 -2.58 15.18 10.49
N ASP A 57 -3.80 14.79 10.87
CA ASP A 57 -4.64 13.90 10.04
C ASP A 57 -5.07 14.55 8.74
N GLU A 58 -5.43 15.83 8.77
CA GLU A 58 -5.76 16.61 7.57
C GLU A 58 -4.53 16.74 6.65
N ALA A 59 -3.36 17.09 7.20
CA ALA A 59 -2.14 17.22 6.40
C ALA A 59 -1.69 15.89 5.77
N ILE A 60 -1.83 14.76 6.48
CA ILE A 60 -1.54 13.43 5.92
C ILE A 60 -2.57 13.04 4.86
N TYR A 61 -3.85 13.35 5.10
CA TYR A 61 -4.90 13.14 4.11
C TYR A 61 -4.59 13.87 2.81
N ASP A 62 -4.27 15.16 2.88
CA ASP A 62 -3.94 15.99 1.72
C ASP A 62 -2.67 15.48 1.02
N PHE A 63 -1.63 15.14 1.80
CA PHE A 63 -0.39 14.58 1.26
C PHE A 63 -0.62 13.29 0.46
N LEU A 64 -1.57 12.45 0.87
CA LEU A 64 -1.90 11.20 0.17
C LEU A 64 -2.87 11.43 -1.00
N ALA A 65 -3.83 12.35 -0.86
CA ALA A 65 -4.80 12.68 -1.90
C ALA A 65 -4.13 13.29 -3.15
N GLU A 66 -3.06 14.08 -2.98
CA GLU A 66 -2.27 14.62 -4.09
C GLU A 66 -1.52 13.53 -4.88
N ARG A 67 -1.31 12.36 -4.29
CA ARG A 67 -0.55 11.27 -4.91
C ARG A 67 -1.48 10.37 -5.69
N ASN A 68 -1.62 10.68 -6.97
CA ASN A 68 -2.23 9.74 -7.90
C ASN A 68 -1.26 8.61 -8.25
N VAL A 69 -1.37 7.49 -7.55
CA VAL A 69 -0.65 6.25 -7.90
C VAL A 69 -1.52 5.47 -8.88
N PRO A 70 -1.09 5.28 -10.15
CA PRO A 70 -1.81 4.45 -11.10
C PRO A 70 -1.94 3.04 -10.51
N HIS A 71 -3.17 2.54 -10.46
CA HIS A 71 -3.50 1.25 -9.90
C HIS A 71 -4.33 0.46 -10.92
N GLY A 72 -4.17 -0.87 -10.89
CA GLY A 72 -4.81 -1.77 -11.84
C GLY A 72 -4.10 -1.86 -13.19
N ILE A 73 -4.69 -2.67 -14.08
CA ILE A 73 -4.17 -2.89 -15.43
C ILE A 73 -4.61 -1.72 -16.32
N ASP A 74 -3.66 -1.00 -16.90
CA ASP A 74 -3.95 -0.02 -17.94
C ASP A 74 -4.62 -0.71 -19.15
N THR A 75 -5.83 -0.27 -19.50
CA THR A 75 -6.64 -0.82 -20.60
C THR A 75 -6.64 0.04 -21.85
N ALA A 76 -5.80 1.09 -21.93
CA ALA A 76 -5.67 1.92 -23.12
C ALA A 76 -5.21 1.10 -24.35
N SER A 77 -4.36 0.09 -24.13
CA SER A 77 -3.84 -0.78 -25.18
C SER A 77 -4.68 -2.06 -25.39
N LYS A 78 -4.59 -2.65 -26.59
CA LYS A 78 -5.19 -3.98 -26.89
C LYS A 78 -4.67 -5.06 -25.93
N PHE A 79 -3.38 -4.99 -25.58
CA PHE A 79 -2.76 -5.90 -24.62
C PHE A 79 -3.38 -5.73 -23.23
N GLY A 80 -3.50 -4.49 -22.77
CA GLY A 80 -4.10 -4.13 -21.50
C GLY A 80 -5.52 -4.66 -21.33
N LYS A 81 -6.38 -4.44 -22.34
CA LYS A 81 -7.74 -5.01 -22.37
C LYS A 81 -7.76 -6.53 -22.25
N LYS A 82 -6.84 -7.21 -22.95
CA LYS A 82 -6.72 -8.67 -22.88
C LYS A 82 -6.25 -9.15 -21.50
N ALA A 83 -5.26 -8.47 -20.92
CA ALA A 83 -4.75 -8.78 -19.59
C ALA A 83 -5.83 -8.62 -18.52
N PHE A 84 -6.57 -7.51 -18.55
CA PHE A 84 -7.71 -7.27 -17.66
C PHE A 84 -8.79 -8.35 -17.76
N LYS A 85 -9.18 -8.72 -18.98
CA LYS A 85 -10.15 -9.81 -19.20
C LYS A 85 -9.65 -11.15 -18.62
N ASN A 86 -8.39 -11.48 -18.84
CA ASN A 86 -7.79 -12.72 -18.32
C ASN A 86 -7.75 -12.73 -16.79
N GLN A 87 -7.43 -11.60 -16.16
CA GLN A 87 -7.45 -11.46 -14.70
C GLN A 87 -8.85 -11.72 -14.14
N GLN A 88 -9.89 -11.11 -14.72
CA GLN A 88 -11.27 -11.33 -14.28
C GLN A 88 -11.68 -12.81 -14.41
N VAL A 89 -11.31 -13.46 -15.51
CA VAL A 89 -11.58 -14.90 -15.69
C VAL A 89 -10.86 -15.75 -14.64
N ALA A 90 -9.62 -15.41 -14.28
CA ALA A 90 -8.87 -16.12 -13.24
C ALA A 90 -9.52 -15.95 -11.85
N VAL A 91 -9.94 -14.72 -11.50
CA VAL A 91 -10.65 -14.42 -10.25
C VAL A 91 -11.97 -15.20 -10.20
N GLN A 92 -12.78 -15.16 -11.25
CA GLN A 92 -14.05 -15.90 -11.28
C GLN A 92 -13.85 -17.41 -11.11
N LYS A 93 -12.81 -17.98 -11.72
CA LYS A 93 -12.45 -19.39 -11.53
C LYS A 93 -12.06 -19.69 -10.08
N ALA A 94 -11.31 -18.80 -9.43
CA ALA A 94 -10.95 -18.95 -8.03
C ALA A 94 -12.18 -18.89 -7.12
N VAL A 95 -13.07 -17.90 -7.31
CA VAL A 95 -14.34 -17.77 -6.57
C VAL A 95 -15.19 -19.02 -6.73
N ASN A 96 -15.40 -19.49 -7.97
CA ASN A 96 -16.19 -20.70 -8.25
C ASN A 96 -15.57 -21.96 -7.62
N LYS A 97 -14.25 -22.01 -7.44
CA LYS A 97 -13.59 -23.12 -6.77
C LYS A 97 -13.82 -23.05 -5.25
N VAL A 98 -13.75 -21.87 -4.66
CA VAL A 98 -14.00 -21.66 -3.23
C VAL A 98 -15.46 -21.94 -2.87
N THR A 99 -16.42 -21.50 -3.69
CA THR A 99 -17.85 -21.78 -3.43
C THR A 99 -18.15 -23.28 -3.47
N LYS A 100 -17.61 -24.02 -4.44
CA LYS A 100 -17.74 -25.48 -4.52
C LYS A 100 -17.13 -26.24 -3.34
N LEU A 101 -16.13 -25.68 -2.66
CA LEU A 101 -15.54 -26.28 -1.46
C LEU A 101 -16.42 -26.07 -0.22
N LYS A 102 -17.23 -25.01 -0.18
CA LYS A 102 -18.15 -24.73 0.94
C LYS A 102 -19.37 -25.66 0.95
N ASP A 103 -19.75 -26.22 -0.20
CA ASP A 103 -20.94 -27.08 -0.36
C ASP A 103 -20.72 -28.57 0.00
N GLY A 104 -19.55 -28.93 0.55
CA GLY A 104 -19.36 -30.22 1.23
C GLY A 104 -18.22 -31.09 0.69
N SER A 105 -17.35 -31.50 1.63
CA SER A 105 -16.49 -32.70 1.56
C SER A 105 -15.57 -32.84 0.33
N SER A 106 -14.62 -31.92 0.16
CA SER A 106 -13.47 -32.19 -0.69
C SER A 106 -12.20 -31.76 0.01
N SER A 107 -11.41 -32.74 0.49
CA SER A 107 -10.06 -32.47 0.96
C SER A 107 -9.25 -31.89 -0.19
N ILE A 108 -8.60 -30.75 0.05
CA ILE A 108 -7.68 -30.15 -0.92
C ILE A 108 -6.48 -31.08 -0.99
N LYS A 109 -6.46 -31.99 -1.96
CA LYS A 109 -5.22 -32.70 -2.31
C LYS A 109 -4.19 -31.66 -2.72
N ALA A 110 -3.12 -31.53 -1.95
CA ALA A 110 -1.98 -30.71 -2.31
C ALA A 110 -1.55 -31.09 -3.74
N LYS A 111 -1.44 -30.10 -4.63
CA LYS A 111 -0.92 -30.36 -5.97
C LYS A 111 0.52 -30.85 -5.81
N THR A 112 0.83 -32.01 -6.37
CA THR A 112 2.18 -32.60 -6.34
C THR A 112 3.18 -31.87 -7.23
N ARG A 113 2.73 -30.87 -8.01
CA ARG A 113 3.56 -30.11 -8.93
C ARG A 113 3.90 -28.76 -8.31
N THR A 114 5.16 -28.60 -7.90
CA THR A 114 5.73 -27.31 -7.55
C THR A 114 5.80 -26.43 -8.79
N HIS A 115 5.49 -25.15 -8.63
CA HIS A 115 5.70 -24.13 -9.66
C HIS A 115 6.89 -23.28 -9.23
N THR A 116 7.78 -22.99 -10.17
CA THR A 116 8.93 -22.12 -9.92
C THR A 116 8.77 -20.89 -10.78
N ASP A 117 8.61 -19.74 -10.12
CA ASP A 117 8.61 -18.43 -10.76
C ASP A 117 10.04 -17.90 -10.90
N ASN A 118 10.33 -17.26 -12.03
CA ASN A 118 11.59 -16.56 -12.23
C ASN A 118 11.39 -15.08 -11.88
N ILE A 119 12.13 -14.60 -10.88
CA ILE A 119 12.03 -13.23 -10.37
C ILE A 119 13.29 -12.47 -10.82
N VAL A 120 13.08 -11.28 -11.38
CA VAL A 120 14.17 -10.37 -11.76
C VAL A 120 14.12 -9.17 -10.81
N VAL A 121 15.25 -8.89 -10.16
CA VAL A 121 15.41 -7.76 -9.24
C VAL A 121 16.42 -6.78 -9.85
N ALA A 122 15.99 -5.54 -10.05
CA ALA A 122 16.85 -4.46 -10.52
C ALA A 122 17.29 -3.59 -9.33
N LEU A 123 18.60 -3.50 -9.10
CA LEU A 123 19.20 -2.56 -8.15
C LEU A 123 19.61 -1.32 -8.94
N VAL A 124 18.94 -0.19 -8.66
CA VAL A 124 19.10 1.07 -9.41
C VAL A 124 19.51 2.17 -8.43
N GLU A 125 20.52 2.94 -8.80
CA GLU A 125 20.98 4.11 -8.09
C GLU A 125 21.00 5.33 -9.02
N PHE A 126 20.96 6.53 -8.43
CA PHE A 126 20.99 7.79 -9.17
C PHE A 126 22.32 8.50 -8.93
N PRO A 127 22.83 9.31 -9.88
CA PRO A 127 24.10 10.01 -9.71
C PRO A 127 24.16 10.94 -8.49
N ASP A 128 23.02 11.48 -8.07
CA ASP A 128 22.86 12.33 -6.90
C ASP A 128 22.52 11.54 -5.62
N ARG A 129 22.18 10.25 -5.75
CA ARG A 129 21.77 9.36 -4.64
C ARG A 129 22.20 7.92 -4.87
N GLU A 130 23.39 7.61 -4.36
CA GLU A 130 23.92 6.25 -4.29
C GLU A 130 23.22 5.42 -3.20
N HIS A 131 23.35 4.09 -3.31
CA HIS A 131 22.95 3.18 -2.23
C HIS A 131 23.78 3.40 -0.94
N ASN A 132 23.37 2.80 0.19
CA ASN A 132 24.02 2.93 1.51
C ASN A 132 24.01 4.34 2.14
N LYS A 133 23.18 5.26 1.65
CA LYS A 133 22.98 6.60 2.27
C LYS A 133 21.73 6.68 3.15
N VAL A 134 21.04 5.56 3.38
CA VAL A 134 19.85 5.51 4.22
C VAL A 134 20.27 5.55 5.70
N PRO A 135 19.76 6.51 6.51
CA PRO A 135 20.10 6.59 7.91
C PRO A 135 19.58 5.36 8.67
N LYS A 136 20.37 4.89 9.64
CA LYS A 136 19.95 3.84 10.57
C LYS A 136 18.79 4.35 11.41
N MET A 137 17.68 3.62 11.37
CA MET A 137 16.50 3.87 12.20
C MET A 137 16.16 2.58 12.95
N SER A 138 15.76 2.71 14.22
CA SER A 138 15.52 1.57 15.11
C SER A 138 14.26 0.78 14.78
N ASP A 139 13.31 1.39 14.06
CA ASP A 139 11.99 0.85 13.74
C ASP A 139 11.92 0.24 12.33
N THR A 140 13.04 0.11 11.62
CA THR A 140 13.08 -0.39 10.25
C THR A 140 14.23 -1.34 10.01
N LEU A 141 14.08 -2.21 9.01
CA LEU A 141 15.21 -2.96 8.48
C LEU A 141 16.29 -2.00 8.01
N TRP A 142 17.48 -2.16 8.57
CA TRP A 142 18.66 -1.43 8.16
C TRP A 142 19.86 -2.36 8.17
N THR A 143 20.73 -2.23 7.17
CA THR A 143 22.05 -2.86 7.16
C THR A 143 23.12 -1.86 6.77
N GLU A 144 24.34 -2.07 7.25
CA GLU A 144 25.49 -1.24 6.91
C GLU A 144 25.81 -1.26 5.40
N ASN A 145 25.50 -2.37 4.72
CA ASN A 145 25.79 -2.52 3.29
C ASN A 145 24.65 -3.21 2.52
N PHE A 146 23.79 -2.41 1.90
CA PHE A 146 22.75 -2.81 0.93
C PHE A 146 23.35 -3.19 -0.43
N ASN A 147 24.25 -4.17 -0.43
CA ASN A 147 24.87 -4.70 -1.65
C ASN A 147 23.99 -5.77 -2.33
N ARG A 148 24.44 -6.25 -3.49
CA ARG A 148 23.76 -7.32 -4.24
C ARG A 148 23.57 -8.61 -3.42
N GLU A 149 24.58 -9.00 -2.66
CA GLU A 149 24.56 -10.24 -1.86
C GLU A 149 23.50 -10.19 -0.76
N HIS A 150 23.34 -9.04 -0.11
CA HIS A 150 22.27 -8.79 0.86
C HIS A 150 20.89 -9.11 0.26
N TYR A 151 20.55 -8.53 -0.90
CA TYR A 151 19.27 -8.79 -1.55
C TYR A 151 19.14 -10.23 -2.04
N GLN A 152 20.22 -10.82 -2.56
CA GLN A 152 20.19 -12.20 -3.02
C GLN A 152 19.88 -13.17 -1.87
N ASN A 153 20.52 -12.98 -0.71
CA ASN A 153 20.30 -13.82 0.45
C ASN A 153 18.94 -13.56 1.10
N MET A 154 18.54 -12.29 1.24
CA MET A 154 17.25 -11.92 1.84
C MET A 154 16.05 -12.39 1.01
N LEU A 155 16.15 -12.38 -0.33
CA LEU A 155 15.02 -12.74 -1.20
C LEU A 155 15.02 -14.22 -1.58
N PHE A 156 16.17 -14.82 -1.87
CA PHE A 156 16.22 -16.13 -2.55
C PHE A 156 16.76 -17.29 -1.71
N ASN A 157 17.30 -17.04 -0.51
CA ASN A 157 17.75 -18.14 0.35
C ASN A 157 16.53 -18.90 0.89
N GLN A 158 16.50 -20.22 0.77
CA GLN A 158 15.37 -21.05 1.20
C GLN A 158 15.38 -21.41 2.69
N LYS A 159 16.44 -21.03 3.43
CA LYS A 159 16.69 -21.44 4.82
C LYS A 159 16.75 -20.24 5.79
N GLY A 160 16.12 -19.14 5.43
CA GLY A 160 16.22 -17.88 6.16
C GLY A 160 17.50 -17.11 5.89
N TYR A 161 17.59 -15.92 6.48
CA TYR A 161 18.72 -15.01 6.34
C TYR A 161 18.94 -14.25 7.64
N THR A 162 20.21 -14.11 8.05
CA THR A 162 20.59 -13.26 9.19
C THR A 162 21.34 -12.06 8.63
N THR A 163 20.90 -10.86 9.00
CA THR A 163 21.59 -9.63 8.59
C THR A 163 23.01 -9.59 9.18
N PRO A 164 23.95 -8.81 8.60
CA PRO A 164 25.29 -8.63 9.16
C PRO A 164 25.28 -8.19 10.63
N GLU A 165 24.22 -7.49 11.05
CA GLU A 165 24.01 -7.01 12.41
C GLU A 165 23.41 -8.07 13.34
N GLY A 166 23.22 -9.30 12.86
CA GLY A 166 22.77 -10.44 13.65
C GLY A 166 21.24 -10.59 13.78
N THR A 167 20.45 -9.87 12.97
CA THR A 167 18.99 -9.96 13.01
C THR A 167 18.50 -11.11 12.12
N PRO A 168 17.87 -12.17 12.66
CA PRO A 168 17.33 -13.26 11.84
C PRO A 168 16.03 -12.83 11.13
N MET A 169 15.84 -13.31 9.91
CA MET A 169 14.70 -12.96 9.05
C MET A 169 14.24 -14.17 8.24
N THR A 170 12.93 -14.33 8.11
CA THR A 170 12.32 -15.21 7.10
C THR A 170 12.48 -14.55 5.73
N THR A 171 13.03 -15.30 4.77
CA THR A 171 13.27 -14.80 3.41
C THR A 171 12.01 -14.93 2.56
N MET A 172 11.99 -14.26 1.40
CA MET A 172 10.88 -14.44 0.45
C MET A 172 10.79 -15.89 -0.02
N ALA A 173 11.91 -16.53 -0.37
CA ALA A 173 11.90 -17.91 -0.80
C ALA A 173 11.42 -18.87 0.30
N GLU A 174 11.84 -18.69 1.55
CA GLU A 174 11.36 -19.52 2.67
C GLU A 174 9.86 -19.33 2.91
N PHE A 175 9.36 -18.09 2.85
CA PHE A 175 7.93 -17.79 3.08
C PHE A 175 6.99 -18.46 2.08
N TYR A 176 7.42 -18.68 0.83
CA TYR A 176 6.61 -19.26 -0.23
C TYR A 176 6.81 -20.77 -0.44
N LEU A 177 7.77 -21.40 0.26
CA LEU A 177 8.03 -22.84 0.22
C LEU A 177 7.09 -23.62 1.14
#